data_AF-A0AAV8XRH2-F1
#
_entry.id   AF-A0AAV8XRH2-F1
#
_cell.length_a   1.000
_cell.length_b   1.000
_cell.length_c   1.000
_cell.angle_alpha   90.00
_cell.angle_beta   90.00
_cell.angle_gamma   90.00
#
_symmetry.space_group_name_H-M   'P 1'
#
loop_
_entity.id
_entity.type
_entity.pdbx_description
1 polymer ?
#
loop_
_entity_poly.entity_id
_entity_poly.type
_entity_poly.pdbx_seq_one_letter_code
_entity_poly.pdbx_strand_id
1 'polypeptide(L)'
;MPYPKEVTLHQETDEVKINSVHVNSLDDPDWFNTRVKCFPLLSLLLAMNDTNIDYLSLDTGGTELQVLETIPFEHVKIEIIGVHLTTNDFEKDTIKKFLATKNILLTEIRQDETPKT
;
A
#
# COMPACT_ATOMS: atom_id res chain seq x y z
N MET A 1 -17.61 -8.86 12.13
CA MET A 1 -17.07 -8.58 10.77
C MET A 1 -16.72 -7.11 10.73
N PRO A 2 -15.47 -6.71 10.45
CA PRO A 2 -15.20 -5.31 10.18
C PRO A 2 -15.87 -4.99 8.84
N TYR A 3 -16.86 -4.10 8.85
CA TYR A 3 -17.46 -3.57 7.64
C TYR A 3 -16.37 -2.95 6.74
N PRO A 4 -16.55 -2.96 5.41
CA PRO A 4 -15.65 -2.22 4.53
C PRO A 4 -15.56 -0.78 5.00
N LYS A 5 -14.33 -0.29 5.16
CA LYS A 5 -14.09 1.10 5.52
C LYS A 5 -14.16 1.94 4.25
N GLU A 6 -14.92 3.02 4.30
CA GLU A 6 -14.86 4.04 3.28
C GLU A 6 -13.73 5.01 3.66
N VAL A 7 -12.78 5.19 2.74
CA VAL A 7 -11.65 6.09 2.93
C VAL A 7 -11.60 7.07 1.76
N THR A 8 -11.19 8.29 2.06
CA THR A 8 -10.98 9.34 1.07
C THR A 8 -9.54 9.23 0.57
N LEU A 9 -9.37 8.89 -0.71
CA LEU A 9 -8.06 8.88 -1.36
C LEU A 9 -7.74 10.29 -1.86
N HIS A 10 -6.75 10.91 -1.24
CA HIS A 10 -6.18 12.18 -1.68
C HIS A 10 -5.14 11.89 -2.76
N GLN A 11 -5.38 12.33 -3.99
CA GLN A 11 -4.37 12.24 -5.05
C GLN A 11 -3.32 13.33 -4.83
N GLU A 12 -2.05 12.95 -4.69
CA GLU A 12 -0.94 13.91 -4.87
C GLU A 12 -0.96 14.36 -6.33
N THR A 13 -1.43 15.57 -6.57
CA THR A 13 -1.28 16.21 -7.88
C THR A 13 0.18 16.62 -8.04
N ASP A 14 0.97 15.79 -8.72
CA ASP A 14 2.17 16.25 -9.40
C ASP A 14 1.71 17.21 -10.52
N GLU A 15 1.70 18.50 -10.17
CA GLU A 15 1.67 19.71 -10.99
C GLU A 15 0.88 19.67 -12.31
N VAL A 16 -0.29 20.35 -12.34
CA VAL A 16 -0.59 21.49 -13.25
C VAL A 16 -1.78 22.28 -12.68
N LYS A 17 -1.54 23.45 -12.05
CA LYS A 17 -2.59 24.45 -11.76
C LYS A 17 -2.65 25.48 -12.88
N ILE A 18 -3.30 25.15 -14.01
CA ILE A 18 -3.63 26.16 -15.02
C ILE A 18 -4.92 26.86 -14.60
N ASN A 19 -4.77 28.13 -14.26
CA ASN A 19 -5.81 29.12 -13.93
C ASN A 19 -6.51 28.93 -12.58
N SER A 20 -5.85 29.36 -11.50
CA SER A 20 -6.51 29.77 -10.26
C SER A 20 -7.34 31.04 -10.50
N VAL A 21 -8.43 30.91 -11.25
CA VAL A 21 -9.47 31.96 -11.29
C VAL A 21 -10.15 31.92 -9.93
N HIS A 22 -9.99 33.02 -9.20
CA HIS A 22 -10.63 33.32 -7.93
C HIS A 22 -12.01 32.68 -7.75
N VAL A 23 -12.07 31.68 -6.87
CA VAL A 23 -13.29 31.35 -6.12
C VAL A 23 -12.97 31.57 -4.65
N ASN A 24 -13.18 32.82 -4.21
CA ASN A 24 -13.30 33.16 -2.81
C ASN A 24 -14.66 32.65 -2.32
N SER A 25 -14.73 31.42 -1.81
CA SER A 25 -15.83 30.95 -0.98
C SER A 25 -15.52 29.56 -0.43
N LEU A 26 -15.61 29.44 0.89
CA LEU A 26 -15.99 28.29 1.70
C LEU A 26 -16.36 27.02 0.92
N ASP A 27 -15.87 25.88 1.42
CA ASP A 27 -16.13 24.50 1.00
C ASP A 27 -15.07 23.95 0.02
N ASP A 28 -14.14 23.20 0.62
CA ASP A 28 -13.14 22.36 -0.03
C ASP A 28 -13.83 21.49 -1.11
N PRO A 29 -13.46 21.60 -2.41
CA PRO A 29 -14.15 20.84 -3.44
C PRO A 29 -13.71 19.38 -3.34
N ASP A 30 -14.54 18.60 -2.65
CA ASP A 30 -14.56 17.12 -2.62
C ASP A 30 -14.50 16.48 -4.03
N TRP A 31 -14.64 17.27 -5.10
CA TRP A 31 -14.49 16.86 -6.50
C TRP A 31 -13.14 16.18 -6.81
N PHE A 32 -12.05 16.57 -6.14
CA PHE A 32 -10.72 15.98 -6.39
C PHE A 32 -10.42 14.75 -5.54
N ASN A 33 -11.30 14.40 -4.59
CA ASN A 33 -11.07 13.33 -3.64
C ASN A 33 -11.91 12.10 -4.01
N THR A 34 -11.26 10.98 -4.33
CA THR A 34 -11.99 9.75 -4.66
C THR A 34 -12.28 8.96 -3.38
N ARG A 35 -13.56 8.78 -3.04
CA ARG A 35 -13.95 7.86 -1.97
C ARG A 35 -13.90 6.42 -2.45
N VAL A 36 -13.15 5.58 -1.76
CA VAL A 36 -12.98 4.16 -2.09
C VAL A 36 -13.41 3.29 -0.92
N LYS A 37 -13.95 2.10 -1.23
CA LYS A 37 -14.24 1.07 -0.23
C LYS A 37 -13.03 0.16 -0.10
N CYS A 38 -12.46 0.07 1.10
CA CYS A 38 -11.37 -0.82 1.41
C CYS A 38 -11.89 -2.08 2.12
N PHE A 39 -11.41 -3.23 1.66
CA PHE A 39 -11.72 -4.54 2.23
C PHE A 39 -10.43 -5.17 2.76
N PRO A 40 -10.49 -5.92 3.88
CA PRO A 40 -9.35 -6.72 4.31
C PRO A 40 -8.96 -7.73 3.22
N LEU A 41 -7.65 -7.93 3.03
CA LEU A 41 -7.12 -8.88 2.03
C LEU A 41 -7.76 -10.28 2.18
N LEU A 42 -7.86 -10.78 3.42
CA LEU A 42 -8.48 -12.07 3.70
C LEU A 42 -9.94 -12.16 3.21
N SER A 43 -10.71 -11.06 3.27
CA SER A 43 -12.10 -11.06 2.78
C SER A 43 -12.17 -11.27 1.27
N LEU A 44 -11.24 -10.68 0.51
CA LEU A 44 -11.16 -10.87 -0.94
C LEU A 44 -10.75 -12.30 -1.29
N LEU A 45 -9.74 -12.84 -0.60
CA LEU A 45 -9.26 -14.22 -0.80
C LEU A 45 -10.35 -15.25 -0.51
N LEU A 46 -11.08 -15.10 0.60
CA LEU A 46 -12.20 -15.99 0.94
C LEU A 46 -13.32 -15.91 -0.09
N ALA A 47 -13.61 -14.73 -0.64
CA ALA A 47 -14.60 -14.57 -1.69
C ALA A 47 -14.17 -15.26 -3.01
N MET A 48 -12.86 -15.34 -3.27
CA MET A 48 -12.30 -16.07 -4.41
C MET A 48 -12.15 -17.57 -4.15
N ASN A 49 -12.44 -18.03 -2.93
CA ASN A 49 -12.23 -19.41 -2.48
C ASN A 49 -10.77 -19.88 -2.66
N ASP A 50 -9.80 -18.97 -2.52
CA ASP A 50 -8.38 -19.29 -2.55
C ASP A 50 -7.61 -18.35 -1.62
N THR A 51 -6.85 -18.94 -0.70
CA THR A 51 -6.01 -18.23 0.27
C THR A 51 -4.52 -18.50 0.07
N ASN A 52 -4.15 -19.10 -1.07
CA ASN A 52 -2.77 -19.33 -1.47
C ASN A 52 -2.35 -18.24 -2.46
N ILE A 53 -1.26 -17.55 -2.13
CA ILE A 53 -0.66 -16.52 -2.97
C ILE A 53 0.78 -16.92 -3.24
N ASP A 54 1.12 -17.13 -4.51
CA ASP A 54 2.50 -17.42 -4.89
C ASP A 54 3.38 -16.17 -4.74
N TYR A 55 2.84 -15.00 -5.11
CA TYR A 55 3.57 -13.73 -5.06
C TYR A 55 2.68 -12.55 -4.65
N LEU A 56 3.11 -11.80 -3.64
CA LEU A 56 2.52 -10.52 -3.23
C LEU A 56 3.55 -9.40 -3.40
N SER A 57 3.24 -8.41 -4.23
CA SER A 57 4.03 -7.18 -4.35
C SER A 57 3.42 -6.09 -3.47
N LEU A 58 4.24 -5.48 -2.63
CA LEU A 58 3.86 -4.43 -1.69
C LEU A 58 4.67 -3.16 -1.98
N ASP A 59 3.96 -2.16 -2.45
CA ASP A 59 4.46 -0.82 -2.70
C ASP A 59 3.40 0.17 -2.20
N THR A 60 3.63 0.69 -1.01
CA THR A 60 2.64 1.47 -0.25
C THR A 60 3.18 2.83 0.18
N GLY A 61 4.29 3.25 -0.42
CA GLY A 61 4.90 4.55 -0.18
C GLY A 61 5.40 4.72 1.26
N GLY A 62 5.95 3.68 1.88
CA GLY A 62 6.56 3.76 3.21
C GLY A 62 5.67 3.23 4.36
N THR A 63 4.57 2.53 4.05
CA THR A 63 3.69 1.90 5.06
C THR A 63 3.71 0.37 4.99
N GLU A 64 4.76 -0.19 4.41
CA GLU A 64 4.88 -1.61 4.08
C GLU A 64 4.78 -2.48 5.34
N LEU A 65 5.48 -2.10 6.42
CA LEU A 65 5.45 -2.84 7.69
C LEU A 65 4.03 -2.89 8.27
N GLN A 66 3.31 -1.77 8.24
CA GLN A 66 1.93 -1.69 8.76
C GLN A 66 0.99 -2.62 7.99
N VAL A 67 1.15 -2.69 6.66
CA VAL A 67 0.37 -3.62 5.85
C VAL A 67 0.74 -5.07 6.17
N LEU A 68 2.03 -5.40 6.29
CA LEU A 68 2.49 -6.74 6.64
C LEU A 68 1.93 -7.22 8.00
N GLU A 69 1.87 -6.34 9.00
CA GLU A 69 1.30 -6.65 10.31
C GLU A 69 -0.21 -6.96 10.27
N THR A 70 -0.93 -6.46 9.26
CA THR A 70 -2.36 -6.74 9.10
C THR A 70 -2.66 -8.09 8.46
N ILE A 71 -1.67 -8.76 7.86
CA ILE A 71 -1.87 -10.02 7.15
C ILE A 71 -2.03 -11.16 8.16
N PRO A 72 -3.16 -11.89 8.12
CA PRO A 72 -3.36 -13.05 8.99
C PRO A 72 -2.67 -14.28 8.38
N PHE A 73 -1.34 -14.38 8.54
CA PHE A 73 -0.51 -15.48 7.99
C PHE A 73 -0.91 -16.88 8.47
N GLU A 74 -1.75 -16.99 9.50
CA GLU A 74 -2.36 -18.27 9.94
C GLU A 74 -3.47 -18.77 8.99
N HIS A 75 -4.09 -17.85 8.24
CA HIS A 75 -5.20 -18.12 7.33
C HIS A 75 -4.84 -17.94 5.85
N VAL A 76 -3.72 -17.28 5.56
CA VAL A 76 -3.25 -16.97 4.21
C VAL A 76 -1.83 -17.49 4.05
N LYS A 77 -1.61 -18.33 3.03
CA LYS A 77 -0.28 -18.80 2.64
C LYS A 77 0.27 -17.87 1.57
N ILE A 78 1.44 -17.29 1.81
CA ILE A 78 2.15 -16.45 0.84
C ILE A 78 3.57 -17.00 0.67
N GLU A 79 3.96 -17.37 -0.56
CA GLU A 79 5.28 -17.95 -0.80
C GLU A 79 6.38 -16.89 -0.88
N ILE A 80 6.13 -15.82 -1.64
CA ILE A 80 7.09 -14.74 -1.86
C ILE A 80 6.40 -13.40 -1.63
N ILE A 81 7.05 -12.52 -0.86
CA ILE A 81 6.64 -11.12 -0.74
C ILE A 81 7.73 -10.23 -1.30
N GLY A 82 7.38 -9.45 -2.31
CA GLY A 82 8.18 -8.34 -2.80
C GLY A 82 7.83 -7.07 -2.04
N VAL A 83 8.81 -6.43 -1.43
CA VAL A 83 8.59 -5.17 -0.70
C VAL A 83 9.41 -4.07 -1.38
N HIS A 84 8.78 -2.92 -1.62
CA HIS A 84 9.49 -1.72 -2.02
C HIS A 84 10.19 -1.12 -0.78
N LEU A 85 11.51 -1.03 -0.83
CA LEU A 85 12.33 -0.48 0.28
C LEU A 85 13.17 0.66 -0.26
N THR A 86 12.95 1.85 0.26
CA THR A 86 13.78 3.02 -0.03
C THR A 86 15.09 2.96 0.76
N THR A 87 16.12 3.64 0.27
CA THR A 87 17.46 3.68 0.93
C THR A 87 17.44 4.31 2.31
N ASN A 88 16.43 5.12 2.63
CA ASN A 88 16.26 5.79 3.92
C ASN A 88 15.24 5.09 4.85
N ASP A 89 14.74 3.91 4.49
CA ASP A 89 13.78 3.21 5.33
C ASP A 89 14.43 2.69 6.61
N PHE A 90 14.21 3.40 7.71
CA PHE A 90 14.54 2.93 9.07
C PHE A 90 13.87 1.60 9.41
N GLU A 91 12.77 1.28 8.73
CA GLU A 91 12.00 0.04 8.92
C GLU A 91 12.57 -1.15 8.15
N LYS A 92 13.55 -0.95 7.26
CA LYS A 92 14.13 -2.00 6.41
C LYS A 92 14.55 -3.24 7.19
N ASP A 93 15.30 -3.04 8.29
CA ASP A 93 15.77 -4.14 9.13
C ASP A 93 14.63 -4.81 9.88
N THR A 94 13.60 -4.04 10.27
CA THR A 94 12.41 -4.54 10.95
C THR A 94 11.59 -5.42 10.02
N ILE A 95 11.34 -4.96 8.78
CA ILE A 95 10.62 -5.71 7.74
C ILE A 95 11.35 -7.02 7.42
N LYS A 96 12.68 -6.98 7.25
CA LYS A 96 13.49 -8.20 7.04
C LYS A 96 13.34 -9.21 8.16
N LYS A 97 13.43 -8.75 9.42
CA LYS A 97 13.27 -9.61 10.61
C LYS A 97 11.85 -10.18 10.71
N PHE A 98 10.84 -9.35 10.42
CA PHE A 98 9.44 -9.76 10.45
C PHE A 98 9.18 -10.88 9.44
N LEU A 99 9.59 -10.71 8.17
CA LEU A 99 9.41 -11.72 7.12
C LEU A 99 10.20 -13.00 7.37
N ALA A 100 11.43 -12.88 7.90
CA ALA A 100 12.21 -14.03 8.32
C ALA A 100 11.50 -14.85 9.40
N THR A 101 10.84 -14.20 10.36
CA THR A 101 10.04 -14.87 11.41
C THR A 101 8.85 -15.65 10.84
N LYS A 102 8.35 -15.25 9.66
CA LYS A 102 7.25 -15.91 8.96
C LYS A 102 7.71 -16.96 7.94
N ASN A 103 9.02 -17.22 7.82
CA ASN A 103 9.62 -18.09 6.80
C ASN A 103 9.28 -17.71 5.35
N ILE A 104 9.12 -16.41 5.08
CA ILE A 104 8.77 -15.89 3.75
C ILE A 104 10.03 -15.46 3.00
N LEU A 105 10.08 -15.77 1.70
CA LEU A 105 11.13 -15.28 0.81
C LEU A 105 10.88 -13.80 0.47
N LEU A 106 11.82 -12.94 0.85
CA LEU A 106 11.82 -11.52 0.49
C LEU A 106 12.47 -11.31 -0.88
N THR A 107 11.82 -10.55 -1.75
CA THR A 107 12.46 -9.91 -2.91
C THR A 107 12.46 -8.39 -2.76
N GLU A 108 13.63 -7.75 -2.82
CA GLU A 108 13.74 -6.28 -2.77
C GLU A 108 13.52 -5.72 -4.19
N ILE A 109 12.48 -4.91 -4.39
CA ILE A 109 12.32 -4.15 -5.64
C ILE A 109 12.99 -2.79 -5.46
N ARG A 110 14.23 -2.67 -5.95
CA ARG A 110 14.94 -1.38 -6.01
C ARG A 110 14.24 -0.47 -7.03
N GLN A 111 14.05 0.79 -6.68
CA GLN A 111 13.83 1.82 -7.70
C GLN A 111 15.15 2.02 -8.46
N ASP A 112 15.07 1.91 -9.78
CA ASP A 112 16.12 2.39 -10.68
C ASP A 112 16.33 3.88 -10.47
N GLU A 113 17.60 4.28 -10.59
CA GLU A 113 18.09 5.64 -10.42
C GLU A 113 17.21 6.64 -11.20
N THR A 114 16.72 7.68 -10.52
CA THR A 114 16.24 8.88 -11.22
C THR A 114 17.36 9.38 -12.15
N PRO A 115 17.11 9.58 -13.46
CA PRO A 115 18.11 10.13 -14.35
C PRO A 115 18.54 11.50 -13.81
N LYS A 116 19.80 11.61 -13.39
CA LYS A 116 20.43 12.89 -13.04
C LYS A 116 20.29 13.82 -14.25
N THR A 117 19.52 14.90 -14.08
CA THR A 117 19.54 16.05 -15.00
C THR A 117 20.73 16.93 -14.67
#